data_AF-A0A7Y3EFU5-F1
#
_entry.id   AF-A0A7Y3EFU5-F1
#
_cell.length_a   1.000
_cell.length_b   1.000
_cell.length_c   1.000
_cell.angle_alpha   90.00
_cell.angle_beta   90.00
_cell.angle_gamma   90.00
#
_symmetry.space_group_name_H-M   'P 1'
#
loop_
_entity.id
_entity.type
_entity.pdbx_description
1 polymer ?
#
loop_
_entity_poly.entity_id
_entity_poly.type
_entity_poly.pdbx_seq_one_letter_code
_entity_poly.pdbx_strand_id
1 'polypeptide(L)'
;MNYKKIKNSLGLLSGALVLTVFTAGCDVTNPGPIQDEFLGDEAAQIGLVNGAIRSIVNGYTDRAFDMALISRQIFPGGQIGAWGTAVQVHAGNIQPEYGANFTAMHQARFIAETAIQRFTEAGASDNRLYLAHLWAGFSYRILGEWWCDTVLPTTTDPTNTDPPEYFAGTTDPYFERAVASFTSALSFAATDAERDAAYAGRAQAHLWLGNWQQAHDDAAQVSIDFVQALDQDESESGLYNYIWEANSGTFRSYTVKFTFYEDYYLQTGDPRVRWGTDPAYPLAVGSLSG
;
A
#
# COMPACT_ATOMS: atom_id res chain seq x y z
N MET A 1 -42.00 39.73 44.09
CA MET A 1 -43.40 39.28 44.27
C MET A 1 -43.35 37.88 44.86
N ASN A 2 -43.70 37.74 46.13
CA ASN A 2 -43.59 36.54 46.94
C ASN A 2 -44.65 35.49 46.53
N TYR A 3 -44.23 34.31 46.07
CA TYR A 3 -45.12 33.15 45.97
C TYR A 3 -45.08 32.35 47.26
N LYS A 4 -46.23 32.28 47.96
CA LYS A 4 -46.44 31.50 49.17
C LYS A 4 -47.15 30.18 48.83
N LYS A 5 -46.62 29.11 49.43
CA LYS A 5 -46.90 27.67 49.32
C LYS A 5 -48.38 27.27 49.38
N ILE A 6 -48.72 26.18 48.68
CA ILE A 6 -49.82 25.27 49.04
C ILE A 6 -49.24 23.89 49.40
N LYS A 7 -49.79 23.34 50.47
CA LYS A 7 -49.39 22.15 51.23
C LYS A 7 -50.01 20.86 50.65
N ASN A 8 -49.39 19.71 50.95
CA ASN A 8 -49.96 18.53 51.67
C ASN A 8 -49.15 17.27 51.29
N SER A 9 -48.21 16.82 52.13
CA SER A 9 -48.38 15.75 53.15
C SER A 9 -48.87 14.42 52.53
N LEU A 10 -47.94 13.53 52.16
CA LEU A 10 -47.50 12.36 52.94
C LEU A 10 -48.62 11.37 53.32
N GLY A 11 -48.56 10.20 52.69
CA GLY A 11 -49.17 8.95 53.13
C GLY A 11 -48.34 7.78 52.58
N LEU A 12 -47.36 7.34 53.36
CA LEU A 12 -46.51 6.18 53.13
C LEU A 12 -47.32 4.88 53.24
N LEU A 13 -47.08 3.93 52.34
CA LEU A 13 -47.21 2.50 52.61
C LEU A 13 -46.22 1.73 51.73
N SER A 14 -45.18 1.24 52.40
CA SER A 14 -44.07 0.46 51.87
C SER A 14 -44.51 -0.93 51.44
N GLY A 15 -44.01 -1.40 50.29
CA GLY A 15 -44.09 -2.79 49.84
C GLY A 15 -42.96 -3.08 48.87
N ALA A 16 -42.09 -4.01 49.23
CA ALA A 16 -40.80 -4.31 48.62
C ALA A 16 -40.83 -4.46 47.09
N LEU A 17 -40.01 -3.68 46.38
CA LEU A 17 -39.68 -3.93 44.97
C LEU A 17 -38.40 -4.77 44.93
N VAL A 18 -38.57 -6.04 44.56
CA VAL A 18 -37.48 -6.97 44.25
C VAL A 18 -36.69 -6.41 43.08
N LEU A 19 -35.39 -6.22 43.31
CA LEU A 19 -34.39 -5.82 42.35
C LEU A 19 -34.27 -6.91 41.26
N THR A 20 -34.89 -6.70 40.10
CA THR A 20 -34.58 -7.47 38.89
C THR A 20 -33.62 -6.64 38.05
N VAL A 21 -32.33 -6.88 38.22
CA VAL A 21 -31.29 -6.39 37.30
C VAL A 21 -31.47 -7.18 36.01
N PHE A 22 -32.18 -6.60 35.04
CA PHE A 22 -32.05 -7.03 33.65
C PHE A 22 -30.67 -6.58 33.18
N THR A 23 -29.76 -7.54 33.01
CA THR A 23 -28.54 -7.39 32.22
C THR A 23 -28.92 -7.29 30.74
N ALA A 24 -29.58 -6.20 30.36
CA ALA A 24 -29.58 -5.76 28.98
C ALA A 24 -28.33 -4.90 28.81
N GLY A 25 -27.20 -5.56 28.56
CA GLY A 25 -26.08 -4.88 27.93
C GLY A 25 -26.65 -4.22 26.68
N CYS A 26 -26.62 -2.90 26.64
CA CYS A 26 -26.98 -2.15 25.45
C CYS A 26 -25.91 -2.49 24.43
N ASP A 27 -26.17 -3.45 23.54
CA ASP A 27 -25.37 -3.63 22.34
C ASP A 27 -25.51 -2.33 21.55
N VAL A 28 -24.51 -1.45 21.71
CA VAL A 28 -24.38 -0.26 20.89
C VAL A 28 -23.93 -0.74 19.52
N THR A 29 -24.89 -1.04 18.65
CA THR A 29 -24.61 -1.20 17.23
C THR A 29 -24.18 0.17 16.73
N ASN A 30 -22.88 0.40 16.64
CA ASN A 30 -22.35 1.62 16.03
C ASN A 30 -22.86 1.63 14.58
N PRO A 31 -23.70 2.60 14.16
CA PRO A 31 -24.29 2.58 12.83
C PRO A 31 -23.29 2.96 11.71
N GLY A 32 -22.04 3.29 12.08
CA GLY A 32 -20.99 3.74 11.17
C GLY A 32 -20.03 2.65 10.65
N PRO A 33 -19.55 1.70 11.47
CA PRO A 33 -18.72 0.60 11.00
C PRO A 33 -19.53 -0.40 10.19
N ILE A 34 -19.00 -0.76 9.03
CA ILE A 34 -19.42 -1.99 8.34
C ILE A 34 -19.19 -3.14 9.31
N GLN A 35 -20.25 -3.89 9.62
CA GLN A 35 -20.11 -5.09 10.44
C GLN A 35 -19.22 -6.08 9.68
N ASP A 36 -18.36 -6.76 10.42
CA ASP A 36 -17.33 -7.64 9.89
C ASP A 36 -17.89 -8.74 8.96
N GLU A 37 -19.12 -9.20 9.23
CA GLU A 37 -19.86 -10.15 8.40
C GLU A 37 -20.15 -9.64 6.97
N PHE A 38 -20.39 -8.35 6.77
CA PHE A 38 -20.70 -7.77 5.46
C PHE A 38 -19.46 -7.67 4.55
N LEU A 39 -18.25 -7.87 5.09
CA LEU A 39 -17.03 -7.89 4.29
C LEU A 39 -16.89 -9.17 3.45
N GLY A 40 -17.67 -10.21 3.75
CA GLY A 40 -17.76 -11.43 2.94
C GLY A 40 -18.66 -11.29 1.70
N ASP A 41 -19.58 -10.31 1.70
CA ASP A 41 -20.55 -10.12 0.60
C ASP A 41 -19.84 -9.79 -0.72
N GLU A 42 -20.25 -10.41 -1.81
CA GLU A 42 -19.65 -10.23 -3.14
C GLU A 42 -19.50 -8.75 -3.55
N ALA A 43 -20.47 -7.92 -3.18
CA ALA A 43 -20.47 -6.49 -3.43
C ALA A 43 -19.36 -5.72 -2.68
N ALA A 44 -18.92 -6.22 -1.51
CA ALA A 44 -17.88 -5.61 -0.69
C ALA A 44 -16.46 -6.06 -1.09
N GLN A 45 -16.33 -7.23 -1.73
CA GLN A 45 -15.03 -7.85 -2.00
C GLN A 45 -14.08 -6.96 -2.81
N ILE A 46 -14.57 -6.33 -3.88
CA ILE A 46 -13.71 -5.42 -4.67
C ILE A 46 -13.26 -4.19 -3.87
N GLY A 47 -14.06 -3.77 -2.88
CA GLY A 47 -13.71 -2.69 -1.98
C GLY A 47 -12.47 -3.00 -1.13
N LEU A 48 -12.34 -4.25 -0.66
CA LEU A 48 -11.13 -4.68 0.08
C LEU A 48 -9.89 -4.70 -0.81
N VAL A 49 -10.01 -5.23 -2.04
CA VAL A 49 -8.90 -5.20 -3.02
C VAL A 49 -8.48 -3.75 -3.30
N ASN A 50 -9.42 -2.87 -3.61
CA ASN A 50 -9.14 -1.46 -3.87
C ASN A 50 -8.58 -0.74 -2.63
N GLY A 51 -8.99 -1.13 -1.43
CA GLY A 51 -8.43 -0.64 -0.17
C GLY A 51 -6.95 -0.99 -0.02
N ALA A 52 -6.57 -2.22 -0.34
CA ALA A 52 -5.17 -2.64 -0.33
C ALA A 52 -4.36 -1.86 -1.38
N ILE A 53 -4.85 -1.75 -2.62
CA ILE A 53 -4.21 -0.99 -3.70
C ILE A 53 -4.04 0.48 -3.29
N ARG A 54 -5.10 1.12 -2.79
CA ARG A 54 -5.04 2.52 -2.32
C ARG A 54 -3.99 2.70 -1.23
N SER A 55 -3.88 1.74 -0.30
CA SER A 55 -2.86 1.78 0.74
C SER A 55 -1.44 1.64 0.17
N ILE A 56 -1.25 0.83 -0.89
CA ILE A 56 0.01 0.78 -1.66
C ILE A 56 0.29 2.14 -2.30
N VAL A 57 -0.67 2.73 -3.01
CA VAL A 57 -0.49 4.04 -3.66
C VAL A 57 -0.06 5.10 -2.63
N ASN A 58 -0.76 5.20 -1.50
CA ASN A 58 -0.46 6.20 -0.47
C ASN A 58 0.96 6.06 0.11
N GLY A 59 1.50 4.85 0.23
CA GLY A 59 2.83 4.65 0.79
C GLY A 59 3.96 4.56 -0.25
N TYR A 60 3.64 4.33 -1.52
CA TYR A 60 4.63 4.10 -2.57
C TYR A 60 5.01 5.36 -3.34
N THR A 61 4.06 6.21 -3.71
CA THR A 61 4.25 7.13 -4.84
C THR A 61 5.28 8.24 -4.59
N ASP A 62 5.21 8.91 -3.44
CA ASP A 62 6.17 9.94 -3.04
C ASP A 62 7.56 9.36 -2.76
N ARG A 63 7.64 8.16 -2.20
CA ARG A 63 8.92 7.49 -1.90
C ARG A 63 9.58 6.88 -3.11
N ALA A 64 8.81 6.47 -4.12
CA ALA A 64 9.40 6.04 -5.38
C ALA A 64 10.24 7.18 -5.99
N PHE A 65 9.82 8.43 -5.81
CA PHE A 65 10.60 9.60 -6.20
C PHE A 65 11.87 9.78 -5.33
N ASP A 66 11.77 9.64 -4.00
CA ASP A 66 12.95 9.65 -3.12
C ASP A 66 13.96 8.55 -3.47
N MET A 67 13.48 7.33 -3.70
CA MET A 67 14.32 6.19 -4.06
C MET A 67 14.98 6.40 -5.42
N ALA A 68 14.28 6.97 -6.40
CA ALA A 68 14.85 7.32 -7.69
C ALA A 68 15.98 8.36 -7.57
N LEU A 69 15.84 9.35 -6.66
CA LEU A 69 16.89 10.32 -6.37
C LEU A 69 18.12 9.67 -5.70
N ILE A 70 17.90 8.84 -4.67
CA ILE A 70 18.98 8.18 -3.90
C ILE A 70 19.75 7.20 -4.79
N SER A 71 19.05 6.43 -5.60
CA SER A 71 19.65 5.49 -6.55
C SER A 71 20.18 6.16 -7.82
N ARG A 72 20.07 7.49 -7.93
CA ARG A 72 20.52 8.29 -9.09
C ARG A 72 19.90 7.85 -10.41
N GLN A 73 18.67 7.34 -10.37
CA GLN A 73 17.86 7.07 -11.56
C GLN A 73 17.33 8.35 -12.19
N ILE A 74 17.21 9.41 -11.38
CA ILE A 74 16.87 10.77 -11.79
C ILE A 74 17.79 11.77 -11.07
N PHE A 75 18.02 12.92 -11.69
CA PHE A 75 18.74 14.05 -11.10
C PHE A 75 17.81 15.24 -10.87
N PRO A 76 18.00 16.02 -9.79
CA PRO A 76 17.26 17.26 -9.58
C PRO A 76 17.42 18.21 -10.77
N GLY A 77 16.32 18.85 -11.17
CA GLY A 77 16.25 19.81 -12.27
C GLY A 77 16.83 21.20 -11.96
N GLY A 78 17.46 21.36 -10.79
CA GLY A 78 17.89 22.64 -10.23
C GLY A 78 16.87 23.31 -9.30
N GLN A 79 15.67 22.72 -9.17
CA GLN A 79 14.70 23.12 -8.17
C GLN A 79 15.13 22.60 -6.79
N ILE A 80 15.41 23.52 -5.88
CA ILE A 80 15.70 23.23 -4.47
C ILE A 80 14.49 23.75 -3.70
N GLY A 81 13.50 22.87 -3.53
CA GLY A 81 12.21 23.16 -2.90
C GLY A 81 11.05 23.40 -3.88
N ALA A 82 9.85 22.98 -3.44
CA ALA A 82 8.68 22.55 -4.22
C ALA A 82 8.85 21.18 -4.91
N TRP A 83 7.88 20.30 -4.65
CA TRP A 83 7.90 18.83 -4.77
C TRP A 83 8.72 18.03 -3.75
N GLY A 84 9.20 18.71 -2.70
CA GLY A 84 9.13 18.19 -1.33
C GLY A 84 10.24 17.26 -0.84
N THR A 85 11.31 17.02 -1.60
CA THR A 85 12.38 16.11 -1.15
C THR A 85 13.55 16.86 -0.55
N ALA A 86 13.95 16.46 0.66
CA ALA A 86 14.99 17.15 1.41
C ALA A 86 16.37 16.94 0.77
N VAL A 87 17.23 17.96 0.81
CA VAL A 87 18.61 17.87 0.27
C VAL A 87 19.42 16.73 0.89
N GLN A 88 19.08 16.35 2.13
CA GLN A 88 19.63 15.20 2.82
C GLN A 88 19.27 13.90 2.10
N VAL A 89 18.01 13.75 1.66
CA VAL A 89 17.56 12.58 0.89
C VAL A 89 18.31 12.51 -0.44
N HIS A 90 18.53 13.65 -1.12
CA HIS A 90 19.32 13.70 -2.37
C HIS A 90 20.77 13.23 -2.15
N ALA A 91 21.31 13.48 -0.96
CA ALA A 91 22.65 13.04 -0.56
C ALA A 91 22.68 11.59 -0.05
N GLY A 92 21.56 10.86 -0.04
CA GLY A 92 21.46 9.51 0.49
C GLY A 92 21.39 9.43 2.02
N ASN A 93 21.10 10.54 2.70
CA ASN A 93 20.98 10.60 4.15
C ASN A 93 19.51 10.46 4.56
N ILE A 94 19.09 9.21 4.83
CA ILE A 94 17.77 8.87 5.34
C ILE A 94 17.77 8.88 6.87
N GLN A 95 16.91 9.72 7.44
CA GLN A 95 16.66 9.83 8.87
C GLN A 95 15.45 8.98 9.30
N PRO A 96 15.38 8.55 10.58
CA PRO A 96 14.27 7.73 11.08
C PRO A 96 12.87 8.34 10.88
N GLU A 97 12.77 9.68 10.85
CA GLU A 97 11.50 10.40 10.70
C GLU A 97 10.86 10.23 9.32
N TYR A 98 11.61 9.76 8.31
CA TYR A 98 11.09 9.48 6.97
C TYR A 98 10.32 8.15 6.87
N GLY A 99 10.06 7.46 7.98
CA GLY A 99 9.39 6.16 8.03
C GLY A 99 7.85 6.17 7.95
N ALA A 100 7.19 7.32 7.78
CA ALA A 100 5.72 7.44 7.86
C ALA A 100 4.94 6.47 6.93
N ASN A 101 5.53 6.06 5.81
CA ASN A 101 4.88 5.19 4.82
C ASN A 101 4.92 3.70 5.19
N PHE A 102 5.68 3.34 6.22
CA PHE A 102 5.71 1.99 6.78
C PHE A 102 4.31 1.54 7.20
N THR A 103 3.56 2.43 7.85
CA THR A 103 2.18 2.16 8.27
C THR A 103 1.26 1.89 7.09
N ALA A 104 1.37 2.65 6.00
CA ALA A 104 0.54 2.46 4.81
C ALA A 104 0.83 1.10 4.11
N MET A 105 2.10 0.67 4.07
CA MET A 105 2.45 -0.63 3.51
C MET A 105 1.97 -1.80 4.39
N HIS A 106 2.10 -1.68 5.72
CA HIS A 106 1.53 -2.67 6.64
C HIS A 106 0.00 -2.71 6.60
N GLN A 107 -0.65 -1.57 6.36
CA GLN A 107 -2.09 -1.52 6.15
C GLN A 107 -2.47 -2.22 4.83
N ALA A 108 -1.69 -2.04 3.75
CA ALA A 108 -1.92 -2.73 2.49
C ALA A 108 -1.90 -4.26 2.65
N ARG A 109 -0.84 -4.82 3.26
CA ARG A 109 -0.75 -6.27 3.49
C ARG A 109 -1.87 -6.76 4.39
N PHE A 110 -2.21 -6.01 5.44
CA PHE A 110 -3.28 -6.39 6.37
C PHE A 110 -4.65 -6.46 5.68
N ILE A 111 -4.98 -5.46 4.85
CA ILE A 111 -6.24 -5.46 4.10
C ILE A 111 -6.26 -6.63 3.10
N ALA A 112 -5.16 -6.88 2.41
CA ALA A 112 -5.07 -7.99 1.46
C ALA A 112 -5.17 -9.37 2.13
N GLU A 113 -4.54 -9.57 3.28
CA GLU A 113 -4.67 -10.80 4.08
C GLU A 113 -6.08 -11.00 4.61
N THR A 114 -6.71 -9.92 5.09
CA THR A 114 -8.12 -9.94 5.47
C THR A 114 -9.00 -10.34 4.28
N ALA A 115 -8.74 -9.77 3.11
CA ALA A 115 -9.46 -10.11 1.88
C ALA A 115 -9.30 -11.60 1.53
N ILE A 116 -8.08 -12.14 1.57
CA ILE A 116 -7.81 -13.57 1.28
C ILE A 116 -8.65 -14.47 2.19
N GLN A 117 -8.65 -14.22 3.50
CA GLN A 117 -9.43 -15.03 4.43
C GLN A 117 -10.93 -14.93 4.14
N ARG A 118 -11.46 -13.72 4.05
CA ARG A 118 -12.90 -13.49 3.81
C ARG A 118 -13.36 -14.08 2.49
N PHE A 119 -12.56 -13.95 1.44
CA PHE A 119 -12.89 -14.48 0.11
C PHE A 119 -12.88 -16.00 0.12
N THR A 120 -11.94 -16.61 0.84
CA THR A 120 -11.88 -18.07 1.01
C THR A 120 -13.10 -18.58 1.76
N GLU A 121 -13.46 -17.94 2.88
CA GLU A 121 -14.64 -18.30 3.69
C GLU A 121 -15.95 -18.14 2.91
N ALA A 122 -16.06 -17.07 2.11
CA ALA A 122 -17.23 -16.76 1.31
C ALA A 122 -17.32 -17.57 0.00
N GLY A 123 -16.28 -18.34 -0.36
CA GLY A 123 -16.21 -19.03 -1.65
C GLY A 123 -16.22 -18.07 -2.85
N ALA A 124 -15.49 -16.96 -2.74
CA ALA A 124 -15.38 -15.95 -3.79
C ALA A 124 -14.80 -16.53 -5.08
N SER A 125 -15.01 -15.82 -6.20
CA SER A 125 -14.45 -16.20 -7.50
C SER A 125 -12.92 -16.25 -7.50
N ASP A 126 -12.33 -17.10 -8.35
CA ASP A 126 -10.87 -17.18 -8.56
C ASP A 126 -10.25 -15.82 -8.83
N ASN A 127 -10.88 -14.96 -9.65
CA ASN A 127 -10.35 -13.62 -9.92
C ASN A 127 -10.21 -12.74 -8.65
N ARG A 128 -11.10 -12.90 -7.66
CA ARG A 128 -11.02 -12.15 -6.39
C ARG A 128 -9.87 -12.66 -5.53
N LEU A 129 -9.70 -13.99 -5.46
CA LEU A 129 -8.58 -14.62 -4.77
C LEU A 129 -7.25 -14.27 -5.44
N TYR A 130 -7.20 -14.28 -6.78
CA TYR A 130 -6.07 -13.82 -7.58
C TYR A 130 -5.65 -12.40 -7.18
N LEU A 131 -6.59 -11.44 -7.24
CA LEU A 131 -6.29 -10.03 -6.93
C LEU A 131 -5.81 -9.86 -5.48
N ALA A 132 -6.48 -10.51 -4.52
CA ALA A 132 -6.10 -10.40 -3.11
C ALA A 132 -4.68 -10.92 -2.86
N HIS A 133 -4.35 -12.09 -3.43
CA HIS A 133 -3.00 -12.66 -3.33
C HIS A 133 -1.94 -11.85 -4.08
N LEU A 134 -2.26 -11.33 -5.26
CA LEU A 134 -1.33 -10.50 -6.04
C LEU A 134 -0.92 -9.26 -5.26
N TRP A 135 -1.90 -8.52 -4.71
CA TRP A 135 -1.62 -7.28 -3.98
C TRP A 135 -1.03 -7.52 -2.59
N ALA A 136 -1.34 -8.65 -1.94
CA ALA A 136 -0.57 -9.12 -0.78
C ALA A 136 0.91 -9.31 -1.15
N GLY A 137 1.19 -10.00 -2.26
CA GLY A 137 2.56 -10.21 -2.76
C GLY A 137 3.31 -8.91 -3.00
N PHE A 138 2.70 -7.96 -3.70
CA PHE A 138 3.32 -6.65 -3.95
C PHE A 138 3.57 -5.86 -2.67
N SER A 139 2.63 -5.85 -1.72
CA SER A 139 2.81 -5.17 -0.43
C SER A 139 4.00 -5.72 0.36
N TYR A 140 4.15 -7.05 0.38
CA TYR A 140 5.29 -7.70 1.02
C TYR A 140 6.62 -7.45 0.32
N ARG A 141 6.64 -7.53 -1.01
CA ARG A 141 7.84 -7.21 -1.79
C ARG A 141 8.31 -5.77 -1.51
N ILE A 142 7.41 -4.80 -1.53
CA ILE A 142 7.74 -3.39 -1.26
C ILE A 142 8.27 -3.19 0.16
N LEU A 143 7.63 -3.83 1.17
CA LEU A 143 8.12 -3.81 2.55
C LEU A 143 9.56 -4.33 2.65
N GLY A 144 9.86 -5.45 1.98
CA GLY A 144 11.20 -6.03 1.96
C GLY A 144 12.25 -5.20 1.22
N GLU A 145 11.84 -4.40 0.23
CA GLU A 145 12.75 -3.56 -0.56
C GLU A 145 13.14 -2.26 0.14
N TRP A 146 12.24 -1.69 0.96
CA TRP A 146 12.38 -0.30 1.44
C TRP A 146 12.74 -0.17 2.91
N TRP A 147 12.61 -1.24 3.69
CA TRP A 147 13.03 -1.28 5.09
C TRP A 147 14.14 -2.30 5.29
N CYS A 148 14.83 -2.23 6.44
CA CYS A 148 15.97 -3.11 6.75
C CYS A 148 15.62 -4.23 7.73
N ASP A 149 14.50 -4.08 8.45
CA ASP A 149 14.03 -5.02 9.46
C ASP A 149 12.61 -5.46 9.12
N THR A 150 12.24 -6.65 9.59
CA THR A 150 10.90 -7.20 9.36
C THR A 150 10.05 -7.14 10.62
N VAL A 151 8.78 -6.76 10.46
CA VAL A 151 7.74 -6.84 11.49
C VAL A 151 6.54 -7.56 10.88
N LEU A 152 6.26 -8.78 11.34
CA LEU A 152 5.15 -9.58 10.81
C LEU A 152 4.21 -10.00 11.94
N PRO A 153 2.91 -10.16 11.66
CA PRO A 153 2.04 -10.79 12.63
C PRO A 153 2.48 -12.25 12.82
N THR A 154 2.23 -12.81 14.01
CA THR A 154 2.51 -14.23 14.28
C THR A 154 1.62 -15.15 13.45
N THR A 155 0.49 -14.66 12.95
CA THR A 155 -0.44 -15.37 12.05
C THR A 155 -0.99 -14.44 10.97
N THR A 156 -1.53 -14.97 9.88
CA THR A 156 -2.27 -14.18 8.86
C THR A 156 -3.73 -13.93 9.23
N ASP A 157 -4.16 -14.38 10.41
CA ASP A 157 -5.51 -14.15 10.90
C ASP A 157 -5.64 -12.67 11.29
N PRO A 158 -6.49 -11.88 10.62
CA PRO A 158 -6.65 -10.45 10.89
C PRO A 158 -7.32 -10.20 12.24
N THR A 159 -7.90 -11.22 12.88
CA THR A 159 -8.46 -11.13 14.24
C THR A 159 -7.41 -11.36 15.32
N ASN A 160 -6.20 -11.78 14.95
CA ASN A 160 -5.12 -11.98 15.88
C ASN A 160 -4.65 -10.65 16.49
N THR A 161 -4.65 -10.59 17.82
CA THR A 161 -4.21 -9.43 18.60
C THR A 161 -2.84 -9.63 19.24
N ASP A 162 -2.18 -10.77 18.99
CA ASP A 162 -0.84 -11.02 19.50
C ASP A 162 0.14 -9.99 18.94
N PRO A 163 1.14 -9.57 19.75
CA PRO A 163 2.18 -8.67 19.27
C PRO A 163 2.87 -9.24 18.03
N PRO A 164 3.21 -8.40 17.04
CA PRO A 164 3.95 -8.86 15.87
C PRO A 164 5.36 -9.31 16.28
N GLU A 165 5.89 -10.26 15.52
CA GLU A 165 7.27 -10.71 15.61
C GLU A 165 8.19 -9.71 14.90
N TYR A 166 9.32 -9.39 15.54
CA TYR A 166 10.33 -8.48 15.02
C TYR A 166 11.60 -9.27 14.65
N PHE A 167 12.02 -9.14 13.40
CA PHE A 167 13.23 -9.76 12.86
C PHE A 167 14.24 -8.68 12.55
N ALA A 168 15.22 -8.52 13.44
CA ALA A 168 16.27 -7.51 13.30
C ALA A 168 17.29 -7.91 12.23
N GLY A 169 17.63 -6.96 11.35
CA GLY A 169 18.69 -7.07 10.35
C GLY A 169 18.36 -7.98 9.16
N THR A 170 17.09 -8.30 8.93
CA THR A 170 16.67 -9.10 7.77
C THR A 170 15.30 -8.68 7.25
N THR A 171 15.16 -8.76 5.92
CA THR A 171 13.91 -8.61 5.16
C THR A 171 13.44 -9.90 4.49
N ASP A 172 14.17 -11.01 4.65
CA ASP A 172 13.84 -12.30 4.04
C ASP A 172 12.41 -12.74 4.34
N PRO A 173 11.88 -12.61 5.58
CA PRO A 173 10.52 -13.06 5.87
C PRO A 173 9.45 -12.30 5.07
N TYR A 174 9.68 -11.03 4.72
CA TYR A 174 8.78 -10.32 3.80
C TYR A 174 8.82 -10.94 2.40
N PHE A 175 10.00 -11.24 1.86
CA PHE A 175 10.12 -11.84 0.54
C PHE A 175 9.58 -13.27 0.50
N GLU A 176 9.74 -14.06 1.56
CA GLU A 176 9.13 -15.39 1.68
C GLU A 176 7.59 -15.31 1.63
N ARG A 177 7.00 -14.34 2.35
CA ARG A 177 5.55 -14.06 2.29
C ARG A 177 5.11 -13.57 0.91
N ALA A 178 5.93 -12.76 0.25
CA ALA A 178 5.68 -12.33 -1.12
C ALA A 178 5.67 -13.51 -2.10
N VAL A 179 6.67 -14.40 -2.03
CA VAL A 179 6.76 -15.62 -2.85
C VAL A 179 5.55 -16.52 -2.64
N ALA A 180 5.14 -16.74 -1.39
CA ALA A 180 3.95 -17.52 -1.07
C ALA A 180 2.69 -16.89 -1.69
N SER A 181 2.52 -15.57 -1.54
CA SER A 181 1.37 -14.85 -2.06
C SER A 181 1.30 -14.88 -3.58
N PHE A 182 2.41 -14.63 -4.29
CA PHE A 182 2.45 -14.72 -5.75
C PHE A 182 2.25 -16.15 -6.26
N THR A 183 2.71 -17.16 -5.51
CA THR A 183 2.45 -18.57 -5.84
C THR A 183 0.97 -18.90 -5.72
N SER A 184 0.30 -18.42 -4.68
CA SER A 184 -1.16 -18.54 -4.57
C SER A 184 -1.87 -17.78 -5.68
N ALA A 185 -1.45 -16.55 -6.01
CA ALA A 185 -2.01 -15.78 -7.12
C ALA A 185 -1.92 -16.57 -8.45
N LEU A 186 -0.78 -17.19 -8.76
CA LEU A 186 -0.62 -18.01 -9.96
C LEU A 186 -1.63 -19.16 -10.04
N SER A 187 -2.05 -19.73 -8.91
CA SER A 187 -3.05 -20.82 -8.89
C SER A 187 -4.47 -20.36 -9.27
N PHE A 188 -4.75 -19.06 -9.16
CA PHE A 188 -6.04 -18.44 -9.49
C PHE A 188 -6.00 -17.59 -10.77
N ALA A 189 -4.82 -17.39 -11.38
CA ALA A 189 -4.65 -16.57 -12.57
C ALA A 189 -5.32 -17.21 -13.80
N ALA A 190 -6.25 -16.49 -14.42
CA ALA A 190 -6.98 -16.94 -15.61
C ALA A 190 -6.31 -16.49 -16.91
N THR A 191 -5.74 -15.28 -16.94
CA THR A 191 -5.17 -14.67 -18.16
C THR A 191 -3.64 -14.70 -18.19
N ASP A 192 -3.05 -14.51 -19.39
CA ASP A 192 -1.60 -14.38 -19.52
C ASP A 192 -1.07 -13.15 -18.78
N ALA A 193 -1.76 -12.02 -18.85
CA ALA A 193 -1.38 -10.81 -18.11
C ALA A 193 -1.41 -11.04 -16.59
N GLU A 194 -2.37 -11.81 -16.09
CA GLU A 194 -2.44 -12.14 -14.66
C GLU A 194 -1.28 -13.04 -14.22
N ARG A 195 -0.90 -14.00 -15.08
CA ARG A 195 0.28 -14.86 -14.87
C ARG A 195 1.57 -14.05 -14.93
N ASP A 196 1.72 -13.18 -15.93
CA ASP A 196 2.87 -12.29 -16.10
C ASP A 196 3.08 -11.43 -14.85
N ALA A 197 2.02 -10.82 -14.31
CA ALA A 197 2.10 -10.02 -13.09
C ALA A 197 2.63 -10.82 -11.89
N ALA A 198 2.09 -12.03 -11.69
CA ALA A 198 2.45 -12.87 -10.56
C ALA A 198 3.86 -13.47 -10.71
N TYR A 199 4.25 -13.91 -11.91
CA TYR A 199 5.62 -14.35 -12.20
C TYR A 199 6.62 -13.20 -12.03
N ALA A 200 6.33 -12.00 -12.55
CA ALA A 200 7.21 -10.85 -12.42
C ALA A 200 7.44 -10.47 -10.94
N GLY A 201 6.38 -10.43 -10.14
CA GLY A 201 6.48 -10.18 -8.70
C GLY A 201 7.26 -11.27 -7.96
N ARG A 202 7.01 -12.54 -8.27
CA ARG A 202 7.69 -13.68 -7.64
C ARG A 202 9.17 -13.75 -8.01
N ALA A 203 9.52 -13.46 -9.27
CA ALA A 203 10.89 -13.37 -9.74
C ALA A 203 11.68 -12.32 -8.94
N GLN A 204 11.09 -11.14 -8.72
CA GLN A 204 11.71 -10.08 -7.92
C GLN A 204 11.92 -10.50 -6.46
N ALA A 205 10.93 -11.16 -5.84
CA ALA A 205 11.08 -11.65 -4.48
C ALA A 205 12.14 -12.76 -4.37
N HIS A 206 12.20 -13.69 -5.33
CA HIS A 206 13.26 -14.70 -5.39
C HIS A 206 14.64 -14.09 -5.59
N LEU A 207 14.76 -13.01 -6.37
CA LEU A 207 16.01 -12.30 -6.58
C LEU A 207 16.57 -11.77 -5.25
N TRP A 208 15.71 -11.12 -4.45
CA TRP A 208 16.09 -10.60 -3.13
C TRP A 208 16.49 -11.68 -2.13
N LEU A 209 15.85 -12.86 -2.20
CA LEU A 209 16.20 -14.03 -1.40
C LEU A 209 17.48 -14.74 -1.88
N GLY A 210 18.13 -14.28 -2.96
CA GLY A 210 19.28 -14.96 -3.57
C GLY A 210 18.94 -16.28 -4.25
N ASN A 211 17.66 -16.53 -4.52
CA ASN A 211 17.15 -17.71 -5.23
C ASN A 211 17.27 -17.52 -6.75
N TRP A 212 18.51 -17.40 -7.24
CA TRP A 212 18.81 -16.96 -8.61
C TRP A 212 18.17 -17.82 -9.70
N GLN A 213 18.14 -19.14 -9.52
CA GLN A 213 17.55 -20.05 -10.52
C GLN A 213 16.04 -19.86 -10.59
N GLN A 214 15.35 -19.80 -9.45
CA GLN A 214 13.91 -19.57 -9.40
C GLN A 214 13.54 -18.18 -9.95
N ALA A 215 14.34 -17.15 -9.62
CA ALA A 215 14.16 -15.82 -10.17
C ALA A 215 14.28 -15.81 -11.70
N HIS A 216 15.28 -16.50 -12.26
CA HIS A 216 15.44 -16.67 -13.69
C HIS A 216 14.25 -17.41 -14.32
N ASP A 217 13.84 -18.52 -13.73
CA ASP A 217 12.78 -19.38 -14.30
C ASP A 217 11.43 -18.66 -14.32
N ASP A 218 11.11 -17.90 -13.27
CA ASP A 218 9.93 -17.04 -13.23
C ASP A 218 10.03 -15.88 -14.23
N ALA A 219 11.16 -15.19 -14.30
CA ALA A 219 11.36 -14.08 -15.23
C ALA A 219 11.25 -14.53 -16.70
N ALA A 220 11.67 -15.76 -17.02
CA ALA A 220 11.54 -16.34 -18.35
C ALA A 220 10.08 -16.62 -18.76
N GLN A 221 9.13 -16.65 -17.82
CA GLN A 221 7.70 -16.78 -18.13
C GLN A 221 7.04 -15.44 -18.48
N VAL A 222 7.67 -14.31 -18.13
CA VAL A 222 7.06 -12.99 -18.28
C VAL A 222 7.22 -12.49 -19.71
N SER A 223 6.11 -12.10 -20.34
CA SER A 223 6.15 -11.45 -21.65
C SER A 223 7.03 -10.20 -21.63
N ILE A 224 7.90 -10.03 -22.64
CA ILE A 224 8.92 -8.95 -22.62
C ILE A 224 8.33 -7.53 -22.60
N ASP A 225 7.14 -7.36 -23.18
CA ASP A 225 6.41 -6.09 -23.26
C ASP A 225 5.40 -5.91 -22.11
N PHE A 226 5.36 -6.85 -21.16
CA PHE A 226 4.41 -6.80 -20.05
C PHE A 226 4.73 -5.65 -19.08
N VAL A 227 3.68 -4.94 -18.66
CA VAL A 227 3.74 -3.90 -17.64
C VAL A 227 2.55 -4.08 -16.70
N GLN A 228 2.84 -4.30 -15.41
CA GLN A 228 1.85 -4.13 -14.35
C GLN A 228 1.89 -2.68 -13.87
N ALA A 229 0.85 -1.93 -14.17
CA ALA A 229 0.69 -0.58 -13.66
C ALA A 229 0.05 -0.60 -12.27
N LEU A 230 0.46 0.35 -11.43
CA LEU A 230 -0.27 0.73 -10.22
C LEU A 230 -1.14 1.93 -10.59
N ASP A 231 -2.45 1.73 -10.65
CA ASP A 231 -3.37 2.79 -11.01
C ASP A 231 -3.39 3.89 -9.93
N GLN A 232 -3.31 5.13 -10.39
CA GLN A 232 -3.19 6.35 -9.60
C GLN A 232 -4.30 7.31 -9.99
N ASP A 233 -4.58 8.29 -9.14
CA ASP A 233 -5.73 9.18 -9.30
C ASP A 233 -5.35 10.63 -8.96
N GLU A 234 -5.81 11.58 -9.77
CA GLU A 234 -5.50 13.01 -9.65
C GLU A 234 -6.47 13.78 -8.71
N SER A 235 -7.47 13.12 -8.14
CA SER A 235 -8.46 13.77 -7.26
C SER A 235 -7.94 14.08 -5.87
N GLU A 236 -6.88 13.41 -5.43
CA GLU A 236 -6.30 13.55 -4.09
C GLU A 236 -4.78 13.42 -4.13
N SER A 237 -4.06 14.33 -3.46
CA SER A 237 -2.59 14.39 -3.51
C SER A 237 -1.88 13.09 -3.07
N GLY A 238 -2.49 12.31 -2.17
CA GLY A 238 -1.94 11.02 -1.74
C GLY A 238 -2.02 9.92 -2.81
N LEU A 239 -2.84 10.12 -3.85
CA LEU A 239 -3.05 9.19 -4.94
C LEU A 239 -2.33 9.57 -6.23
N TYR A 240 -1.65 10.72 -6.24
CA TYR A 240 -1.02 11.24 -7.43
C TYR A 240 0.04 10.28 -7.97
N ASN A 241 0.23 10.33 -9.28
CA ASN A 241 1.49 9.93 -9.86
C ASN A 241 2.56 10.97 -9.52
N TYR A 242 3.19 10.79 -8.35
CA TYR A 242 4.16 11.76 -7.82
C TYR A 242 5.35 11.97 -8.75
N ILE A 243 5.81 10.92 -9.45
CA ILE A 243 6.91 10.99 -10.42
C ILE A 243 6.47 11.73 -11.71
N TRP A 244 5.24 11.54 -12.16
CA TRP A 244 4.72 12.26 -13.32
C TRP A 244 4.53 13.75 -13.01
N GLU A 245 3.90 14.08 -11.89
CA GLU A 245 3.69 15.46 -11.44
C GLU A 245 5.00 16.21 -11.22
N ALA A 246 5.98 15.53 -10.63
CA ALA A 246 7.34 16.05 -10.45
C ALA A 246 8.04 16.43 -11.76
N ASN A 247 7.59 15.94 -12.92
CA ASN A 247 8.25 16.24 -14.20
C ASN A 247 7.30 16.74 -15.28
N SER A 248 6.50 15.85 -15.85
CA SER A 248 5.60 16.15 -16.97
C SER A 248 4.35 16.93 -16.55
N GLY A 249 4.03 16.93 -15.25
CA GLY A 249 3.02 17.80 -14.66
C GLY A 249 3.53 19.24 -14.47
N THR A 250 3.12 19.84 -13.36
CA THR A 250 3.31 21.29 -13.17
C THR A 250 4.75 21.67 -12.81
N PHE A 251 5.52 20.76 -12.21
CA PHE A 251 6.69 21.15 -11.42
C PHE A 251 8.04 21.02 -12.15
N ARG A 252 8.21 20.09 -13.09
CA ARG A 252 9.47 19.92 -13.87
C ARG A 252 10.74 19.93 -13.00
N SER A 253 10.69 19.21 -11.88
CA SER A 253 11.65 19.19 -10.78
C SER A 253 12.80 18.21 -10.94
N TYR A 254 12.78 17.31 -11.92
CA TYR A 254 13.87 16.36 -12.19
C TYR A 254 14.16 16.16 -13.68
N THR A 255 15.26 15.49 -13.98
CA THR A 255 15.63 15.03 -15.31
C THR A 255 16.23 13.63 -15.24
N VAL A 256 16.14 12.86 -16.33
CA VAL A 256 16.89 11.61 -16.52
C VAL A 256 18.27 11.84 -17.15
N LYS A 257 18.62 13.10 -17.44
CA LYS A 257 19.93 13.45 -17.99
C LYS A 257 21.05 13.00 -17.04
N PHE A 258 22.16 12.52 -17.60
CA PHE A 258 23.32 11.97 -16.90
C PHE A 258 23.06 10.64 -16.17
N THR A 259 21.94 9.98 -16.45
CA THR A 259 21.64 8.66 -15.91
C THR A 259 21.74 7.60 -17.00
N PHE A 260 21.76 6.33 -16.60
CA PHE A 260 21.65 5.21 -17.52
C PHE A 260 20.41 5.30 -18.42
N TYR A 261 19.31 5.88 -17.93
CA TYR A 261 18.04 5.93 -18.64
C TYR A 261 18.01 6.92 -19.78
N GLU A 262 18.85 7.97 -19.77
CA GLU A 262 18.97 8.94 -20.87
C GLU A 262 19.15 8.19 -22.20
N ASP A 263 20.16 7.35 -22.30
CA ASP A 263 20.42 6.63 -23.53
C ASP A 263 19.54 5.38 -23.69
N TYR A 264 19.23 4.69 -22.59
CA TYR A 264 18.61 3.37 -22.65
C TYR A 264 17.25 3.38 -23.36
N TYR A 265 16.30 4.22 -22.94
CA TYR A 265 14.98 4.23 -23.57
C TYR A 265 15.03 4.69 -25.03
N LEU A 266 15.87 5.68 -25.35
CA LEU A 266 16.03 6.18 -26.72
C LEU A 266 16.61 5.12 -27.66
N GLN A 267 17.42 4.19 -27.13
CA GLN A 267 18.04 3.11 -27.90
C GLN A 267 17.18 1.86 -27.99
N THR A 268 16.48 1.49 -26.92
CA THR A 268 15.76 0.21 -26.83
C THR A 268 14.26 0.32 -27.07
N GLY A 269 13.66 1.49 -26.80
CA GLY A 269 12.21 1.66 -26.78
C GLY A 269 11.51 0.94 -25.63
N ASP A 270 12.23 0.48 -24.60
CA ASP A 270 11.67 -0.29 -23.49
C ASP A 270 10.54 0.48 -22.76
N PRO A 271 9.29 -0.01 -22.80
CA PRO A 271 8.15 0.70 -22.23
C PRO A 271 8.22 0.87 -20.70
N ARG A 272 9.04 0.07 -20.00
CA ARG A 272 9.15 0.06 -18.54
C ARG A 272 9.87 1.29 -17.97
N VAL A 273 10.67 1.96 -18.81
CA VAL A 273 11.50 3.12 -18.42
C VAL A 273 11.34 4.28 -19.42
N ARG A 274 10.14 4.38 -20.00
CA ARG A 274 9.80 5.39 -21.00
C ARG A 274 9.97 6.80 -20.47
N TRP A 275 10.66 7.63 -21.25
CA TRP A 275 10.77 9.07 -21.01
C TRP A 275 10.82 9.85 -22.35
N GLY A 276 10.67 11.17 -22.33
CA GLY A 276 10.78 11.98 -23.53
C GLY A 276 11.21 13.41 -23.26
N THR A 277 11.48 14.17 -24.34
CA THR A 277 11.70 15.61 -24.27
C THR A 277 10.47 16.35 -24.78
N ASP A 278 10.12 17.46 -24.15
CA ASP A 278 9.13 18.40 -24.67
C ASP A 278 9.86 19.62 -25.24
N PRO A 279 9.80 19.86 -26.57
CA PRO A 279 10.42 21.03 -27.19
C PRO A 279 9.92 22.37 -26.64
N ALA A 280 8.71 22.43 -26.10
CA ALA A 280 8.18 23.63 -25.44
C ALA A 280 8.83 23.87 -24.07
N TYR A 281 9.36 22.82 -23.44
CA TYR A 281 9.99 22.85 -22.12
C TYR A 281 11.31 22.06 -22.12
N PRO A 282 12.35 22.55 -22.82
CA PRO A 282 13.58 21.81 -23.07
C PRO A 282 14.48 21.65 -21.82
N LEU A 283 14.12 22.28 -20.71
CA LEU A 283 14.87 22.27 -19.46
C LEU A 283 13.90 22.01 -18.29
N ALA A 284 14.37 21.23 -17.32
CA ALA A 284 13.77 21.20 -15.99
C ALA A 284 13.87 22.61 -15.37
N VAL A 285 12.90 23.01 -14.53
CA VAL A 285 12.94 24.35 -13.94
C VAL A 285 13.90 24.38 -12.76
N GLY A 286 14.80 25.35 -12.78
CA GLY A 286 15.57 25.76 -11.60
C GLY A 286 14.83 26.83 -10.83
N SER A 287 13.69 26.51 -10.22
CA SER A 287 13.06 27.44 -9.28
C SER A 287 13.72 27.29 -7.92
N LEU A 288 14.46 28.32 -7.48
CA LEU A 288 14.80 28.48 -6.09
C LEU A 288 13.50 28.90 -5.38
N SER A 289 12.76 27.97 -4.78
CA SER A 289 11.70 28.39 -3.87
C SER A 289 12.37 29.07 -2.67
N GLY A 290 12.21 30.39 -2.57
CA GLY A 290 12.55 31.16 -1.37
C GLY A 290 11.60 30.86 -0.22
#